data_AF-A0A0C2J582-F1
#
_entry.id   AF-A0A0C2J582-F1
#
_cell.length_a   1.000
_cell.length_b   1.000
_cell.length_c   1.000
_cell.angle_alpha   90.00
_cell.angle_beta   90.00
_cell.angle_gamma   90.00
#
_symmetry.space_group_name_H-M   'P 1'
#
loop_
_entity.id
_entity.type
_entity.pdbx_description
1 polymer ?
#
loop_
_entity_poly.entity_id
_entity_poly.type
_entity_poly.pdbx_seq_one_letter_code
_entity_poly.pdbx_strand_id
1 'polypeptide(L)'
;MEMQKESMRFIILMMLPQSSFFVSEIPNKGTKQELLRFLLLENQTWAANIGNASKNGSVVLKVLQQFNRSKAEDEENYDQLIKEACIEGLPIDTTAETYLKAARIADSQGLSIGNIIKGYQNSAEIFLSMDDSRALQCFLEAIQIYVKHGEIKLAIQNCFQYGYEIEKRPSLIQQSEELYTLGDKLRVQHTIFHSCSVRPFKKGYYKDVKRVAEDLFKKQGVTNSFIETLFSNSDWNQDTFIRKKRITMSNIAIKDAKYMQRTIAKSTSQISPHDVAELIQVSMCFAPTVYKINT
;
A
#
# COMPACT_ATOMS: atom_id res chain seq x y z
N MET A 1 18.04 -37.18 -33.50
CA MET A 1 18.58 -36.70 -32.21
C MET A 1 18.26 -35.21 -31.97
N GLU A 2 18.08 -34.40 -33.02
CA GLU A 2 17.54 -33.03 -32.95
C GLU A 2 16.16 -32.90 -32.25
N MET A 3 15.19 -33.76 -32.55
CA MET A 3 13.82 -33.64 -31.99
C MET A 3 13.76 -33.73 -30.46
N GLN A 4 14.68 -34.45 -29.80
CA GLN A 4 14.69 -34.53 -28.33
C GLN A 4 15.20 -33.23 -27.69
N LYS A 5 16.03 -32.45 -28.39
CA LYS A 5 16.49 -31.13 -27.90
C LYS A 5 15.39 -30.08 -28.00
N GLU A 6 14.50 -30.14 -29.00
CA GLU A 6 13.38 -29.20 -29.12
C GLU A 6 12.25 -29.46 -28.13
N SER A 7 11.90 -30.72 -27.85
CA SER A 7 10.91 -31.03 -26.79
C SER A 7 11.39 -30.65 -25.39
N MET A 8 12.69 -30.81 -25.07
CA MET A 8 13.22 -30.33 -23.79
C MET A 8 13.24 -28.80 -23.70
N ARG A 9 13.51 -28.10 -24.81
CA ARG A 9 13.41 -26.63 -24.85
C ARG A 9 11.99 -26.14 -24.58
N PHE A 10 10.97 -26.82 -25.10
CA PHE A 10 9.56 -26.48 -24.84
C PHE A 10 9.16 -26.69 -23.37
N ILE A 11 9.63 -27.76 -22.73
CA ILE A 11 9.35 -28.04 -21.31
C ILE A 11 10.06 -27.02 -20.40
N ILE A 12 11.30 -26.64 -20.74
CA ILE A 12 12.05 -25.60 -20.01
C ILE A 12 11.40 -24.21 -20.21
N LEU A 13 10.86 -23.90 -21.39
CA LEU A 13 10.14 -22.66 -21.64
C LEU A 13 8.83 -22.53 -20.85
N MET A 14 8.19 -23.64 -20.48
CA MET A 14 6.99 -23.63 -19.63
C MET A 14 7.29 -23.62 -18.13
N MET A 15 8.56 -23.76 -17.72
CA MET A 15 9.00 -23.79 -16.31
C MET A 15 9.92 -22.64 -15.90
N LEU A 16 10.31 -21.76 -16.83
CA LEU A 16 11.02 -20.53 -16.51
C LEU A 16 10.02 -19.36 -16.35
N PRO A 17 10.07 -18.58 -15.25
CA PRO A 17 9.33 -17.34 -15.16
C PRO A 17 10.04 -16.30 -16.04
N GLN A 18 9.68 -16.22 -17.33
CA GLN A 18 10.09 -15.10 -18.15
C GLN A 18 9.16 -13.91 -17.89
N SER A 19 9.76 -12.93 -17.22
CA SER A 19 9.43 -11.52 -17.34
C SER A 19 9.01 -11.14 -18.77
N SER A 20 7.95 -10.33 -18.84
CA SER A 20 7.54 -9.52 -19.99
C SER A 20 7.20 -10.25 -21.29
N PHE A 21 6.05 -10.93 -21.31
CA PHE A 21 5.16 -10.85 -22.46
C PHE A 21 3.95 -9.99 -22.07
N PHE A 22 3.72 -8.89 -22.81
CA PHE A 22 2.53 -8.07 -22.71
C PHE A 22 1.32 -8.93 -23.11
N VAL A 23 0.61 -9.47 -22.12
CA VAL A 23 -0.81 -9.80 -22.26
C VAL A 23 -1.56 -8.63 -21.65
N SER A 24 -1.87 -7.63 -22.48
CA SER A 24 -2.79 -6.58 -22.11
C SER A 24 -4.18 -7.20 -21.90
N GLU A 25 -4.65 -7.12 -20.67
CA GLU A 25 -6.04 -7.31 -20.21
C GLU A 25 -6.68 -8.70 -20.41
N ILE A 26 -6.64 -9.51 -19.36
CA ILE A 26 -7.65 -10.55 -19.12
C ILE A 26 -8.39 -10.21 -17.82
N PRO A 27 -9.71 -9.94 -17.86
CA PRO A 27 -10.46 -9.64 -16.65
C PRO A 27 -10.91 -10.92 -15.93
N ASN A 28 -10.72 -10.88 -14.61
CA ASN A 28 -11.56 -11.48 -13.56
C ASN A 28 -11.44 -12.99 -13.22
N LYS A 29 -11.69 -13.25 -11.93
CA LYS A 29 -11.36 -14.43 -11.09
C LYS A 29 -11.94 -15.80 -11.51
N GLY A 30 -12.68 -15.89 -12.61
CA GLY A 30 -13.17 -17.16 -13.17
C GLY A 30 -12.12 -17.93 -13.99
N THR A 31 -11.10 -17.23 -14.49
CA THR A 31 -10.17 -17.76 -15.48
C THR A 31 -9.11 -18.70 -14.92
N LYS A 32 -8.81 -18.71 -13.61
CA LYS A 32 -7.76 -19.61 -13.09
C LYS A 32 -8.20 -21.07 -13.08
N GLN A 33 -9.47 -21.35 -12.75
CA GLN A 33 -10.04 -22.69 -12.84
C GLN A 33 -10.30 -23.10 -14.29
N GLU A 34 -10.68 -22.16 -15.17
CA GLU A 34 -10.83 -22.43 -16.60
C GLU A 34 -9.49 -22.64 -17.30
N LEU A 35 -8.44 -21.91 -16.94
CA LEU A 35 -7.07 -22.15 -17.41
C LEU A 35 -6.53 -23.49 -16.89
N LEU A 36 -6.78 -23.83 -15.63
CA LEU A 36 -6.44 -25.16 -15.11
C LEU A 36 -7.23 -26.25 -15.83
N ARG A 37 -8.52 -26.05 -16.11
CA ARG A 37 -9.33 -26.99 -16.91
C ARG A 37 -8.85 -27.06 -18.35
N PHE A 38 -8.45 -25.96 -18.97
CA PHE A 38 -7.94 -25.90 -20.33
C PHE A 38 -6.59 -26.60 -20.42
N LEU A 39 -5.68 -26.34 -19.48
CA LEU A 39 -4.39 -27.04 -19.37
C LEU A 39 -4.57 -28.53 -19.02
N LEU A 40 -5.59 -28.89 -18.24
CA LEU A 40 -5.95 -30.30 -17.99
C LEU A 40 -6.58 -30.96 -19.22
N LEU A 41 -7.43 -30.26 -19.98
CA LEU A 41 -8.05 -30.76 -21.21
C LEU A 41 -7.02 -30.90 -22.33
N GLU A 42 -6.13 -29.92 -22.51
CA GLU A 42 -5.01 -29.99 -23.43
C GLU A 42 -4.04 -31.12 -23.03
N ASN A 43 -3.76 -31.30 -21.74
CA ASN A 43 -2.97 -32.46 -21.30
C ASN A 43 -3.68 -33.80 -21.54
N GLN A 44 -5.01 -33.88 -21.37
CA GLN A 44 -5.77 -35.11 -21.62
C GLN A 44 -5.89 -35.43 -23.11
N THR A 45 -6.09 -34.43 -23.96
CA THR A 45 -6.13 -34.58 -25.42
C THR A 45 -4.73 -34.87 -25.99
N TRP A 46 -3.68 -34.28 -25.41
CA TRP A 46 -2.29 -34.62 -25.72
C TRP A 46 -1.94 -36.05 -25.28
N ALA A 47 -2.36 -36.48 -24.08
CA ALA A 47 -2.18 -37.84 -23.58
C ALA A 47 -2.94 -38.89 -24.43
N ALA A 48 -4.13 -38.56 -24.93
CA ALA A 48 -4.91 -39.42 -25.82
C ALA A 48 -4.26 -39.57 -27.23
N ASN A 49 -3.63 -38.51 -27.74
CA ASN A 49 -2.89 -38.54 -29.01
C ASN A 49 -1.50 -39.22 -28.92
N ILE A 50 -1.03 -39.53 -27.71
CA ILE A 50 0.27 -40.18 -27.43
C ILE A 50 0.13 -41.70 -27.25
N GLY A 51 -0.87 -42.31 -27.89
CA GLY A 51 -1.05 -43.76 -27.94
C GLY A 51 0.19 -44.57 -28.36
N ASN A 52 1.25 -43.93 -28.89
CA ASN A 52 2.53 -44.56 -29.23
C ASN A 52 3.81 -43.97 -28.58
N ALA A 53 3.75 -42.98 -27.66
CA ALA A 53 4.96 -42.47 -26.94
C ALA A 53 4.96 -42.83 -25.44
N SER A 54 4.88 -44.14 -25.17
CA SER A 54 4.61 -44.78 -23.87
C SER A 54 5.67 -44.60 -22.75
N LYS A 55 6.84 -43.99 -22.98
CA LYS A 55 7.86 -43.81 -21.92
C LYS A 55 7.97 -42.39 -21.36
N ASN A 56 7.73 -41.37 -22.18
CA ASN A 56 7.95 -39.97 -21.75
C ASN A 56 6.76 -39.39 -20.96
N GLY A 57 5.54 -39.83 -21.25
CA GLY A 57 4.35 -39.42 -20.49
C GLY A 57 4.41 -39.83 -19.01
N SER A 58 4.98 -40.99 -18.70
CA SER A 58 5.14 -41.47 -17.32
C SER A 58 6.07 -40.59 -16.48
N VAL A 59 7.11 -40.00 -17.09
CA VAL A 59 8.06 -39.12 -16.39
C VAL A 59 7.40 -37.79 -16.03
N VAL A 60 6.68 -37.16 -16.97
CA VAL A 60 5.97 -35.90 -16.72
C VAL A 60 4.93 -36.06 -15.61
N LEU A 61 4.16 -37.16 -15.64
CA LEU A 61 3.14 -37.44 -14.62
C LEU A 61 3.75 -37.62 -13.21
N LYS A 62 4.90 -38.30 -13.10
CA LYS A 62 5.61 -38.45 -11.82
C LYS A 62 6.14 -37.12 -11.28
N VAL A 63 6.68 -36.28 -12.15
CA VAL A 63 7.18 -34.94 -11.75
C VAL A 63 6.04 -34.05 -11.27
N LEU A 64 4.91 -34.02 -11.99
CA LEU A 64 3.73 -33.27 -11.56
C LEU A 64 3.14 -33.80 -10.25
N GLN A 65 3.12 -35.12 -10.07
CA GLN A 65 2.65 -35.73 -8.82
C GLN A 65 3.56 -35.39 -7.65
N GLN A 66 4.88 -35.40 -7.85
CA GLN A 66 5.85 -35.03 -6.82
C GLN A 66 5.74 -33.54 -6.45
N PHE A 67 5.60 -32.66 -7.45
CA PHE A 67 5.39 -31.22 -7.24
C PHE A 67 4.07 -30.92 -6.50
N ASN A 68 3.00 -31.63 -6.83
CA ASN A 68 1.72 -31.46 -6.13
C ASN A 68 1.78 -31.97 -4.68
N ARG A 69 2.56 -33.02 -4.39
CA ARG A 69 2.77 -33.50 -3.02
C ARG A 69 3.56 -32.51 -2.18
N SER A 70 4.67 -31.97 -2.70
CA SER A 70 5.47 -30.98 -1.96
C SER A 70 4.64 -29.75 -1.62
N LYS A 71 3.80 -29.28 -2.56
CA LYS A 71 2.92 -28.13 -2.31
C LYS A 71 1.88 -28.40 -1.22
N ALA A 72 1.34 -29.62 -1.14
CA ALA A 72 0.37 -29.98 -0.10
C ALA A 72 1.03 -30.07 1.28
N GLU A 73 2.24 -30.62 1.36
CA GLU A 73 3.05 -30.65 2.60
C GLU A 73 3.40 -29.24 3.09
N ASP A 74 3.70 -28.32 2.16
CA ASP A 74 3.98 -26.92 2.44
C ASP A 74 2.76 -26.19 3.03
N GLU A 75 1.57 -26.37 2.45
CA GLU A 75 0.31 -25.81 2.96
C GLU A 75 -0.07 -26.39 4.34
N GLU A 76 0.16 -27.68 4.58
CA GLU A 76 -0.10 -28.33 5.88
C GLU A 76 0.81 -27.77 6.98
N ASN A 77 2.10 -27.54 6.68
CA ASN A 77 3.05 -26.95 7.63
C ASN A 77 2.63 -25.51 8.01
N TYR A 78 2.22 -24.70 7.04
CA TYR A 78 1.67 -23.37 7.29
C TYR A 78 0.43 -23.43 8.19
N ASP A 79 -0.54 -24.28 7.87
CA ASP A 79 -1.78 -24.42 8.66
C ASP A 79 -1.51 -24.89 10.09
N GLN A 80 -0.52 -25.75 10.29
CA GLN A 80 -0.11 -26.21 11.61
C GLN A 80 0.43 -25.05 12.47
N LEU A 81 1.25 -24.18 11.89
CA LEU A 81 1.77 -22.99 12.60
C LEU A 81 0.66 -21.99 12.92
N ILE A 82 -0.31 -21.79 12.02
CA ILE A 82 -1.47 -20.94 12.30
C ILE A 82 -2.31 -21.52 13.44
N LYS A 83 -2.54 -22.84 13.47
CA LYS A 83 -3.24 -23.50 14.58
C LYS A 83 -2.47 -23.33 15.88
N GLU A 84 -1.16 -23.48 15.88
CA GLU A 84 -0.30 -23.27 17.05
C GLU A 84 -0.42 -21.83 17.56
N ALA A 85 -0.31 -20.83 16.69
CA ALA A 85 -0.47 -19.43 17.06
C ALA A 85 -1.86 -19.09 17.63
N CYS A 86 -2.89 -19.85 17.28
CA CYS A 86 -4.25 -19.68 17.79
C CYS A 86 -4.52 -20.37 19.14
N ILE A 87 -3.56 -21.13 19.69
CA ILE A 87 -3.76 -21.80 20.99
C ILE A 87 -3.87 -20.75 22.09
N GLU A 88 -4.99 -20.76 22.80
CA GLU A 88 -5.22 -19.89 23.97
C GLU A 88 -4.20 -20.19 25.08
N GLY A 89 -3.65 -19.14 25.68
CA GLY A 89 -2.71 -19.25 26.80
C GLY A 89 -1.22 -19.35 26.41
N LEU A 90 -0.90 -19.29 25.11
CA LEU A 90 0.49 -19.04 24.70
C LEU A 90 0.94 -17.64 25.14
N PRO A 91 2.23 -17.48 25.49
CA PRO A 91 2.82 -16.16 25.70
C PRO A 91 2.63 -15.29 24.45
N ILE A 92 2.22 -14.03 24.65
CA ILE A 92 1.85 -13.10 23.57
C ILE A 92 3.02 -12.90 22.58
N ASP A 93 4.25 -12.83 23.09
CA ASP A 93 5.47 -12.71 22.30
C ASP A 93 5.70 -13.95 21.41
N THR A 94 5.46 -15.14 21.96
CA THR A 94 5.57 -16.42 21.25
C THR A 94 4.51 -16.50 20.15
N THR A 95 3.28 -16.07 20.41
CA THR A 95 2.22 -16.00 19.39
C THR A 95 2.61 -15.07 18.23
N ALA A 96 3.15 -13.88 18.52
CA ALA A 96 3.61 -12.94 17.49
C ALA A 96 4.71 -13.55 16.61
N GLU A 97 5.70 -14.20 17.22
CA GLU A 97 6.80 -14.87 16.51
C GLU A 97 6.33 -16.08 15.69
N THR A 98 5.35 -16.85 16.18
CA THR A 98 4.79 -17.98 15.41
C THR A 98 4.06 -17.49 14.16
N TYR A 99 3.29 -16.39 14.22
CA TYR A 99 2.71 -15.78 13.02
C TYR A 99 3.76 -15.26 12.04
N LEU A 100 4.82 -14.62 12.54
CA LEU A 100 5.92 -14.14 11.71
C LEU A 100 6.62 -15.30 10.99
N LYS A 101 6.89 -16.39 11.71
CA LYS A 101 7.46 -17.62 11.17
C LYS A 101 6.57 -18.25 10.11
N ALA A 102 5.26 -18.31 10.35
CA ALA A 102 4.28 -18.81 9.38
C ALA A 102 4.28 -17.96 8.09
N ALA A 103 4.33 -16.63 8.21
CA ALA A 103 4.39 -15.72 7.06
C ALA A 103 5.64 -15.96 6.19
N ARG A 104 6.80 -16.14 6.83
CA ARG A 104 8.07 -16.39 6.14
C ARG A 104 8.12 -17.75 5.44
N ILE A 105 7.55 -18.79 6.07
CA ILE A 105 7.39 -20.10 5.43
C ILE A 105 6.45 -20.00 4.23
N ALA A 106 5.34 -19.27 4.37
CA ALA A 106 4.42 -19.03 3.27
C ALA A 106 5.09 -18.32 2.08
N ASP A 107 5.95 -17.32 2.30
CA ASP A 107 6.68 -16.64 1.21
C ASP A 107 7.73 -17.54 0.58
N SER A 108 8.50 -18.29 1.37
CA SER A 108 9.55 -19.18 0.85
C SER A 108 8.99 -20.34 0.02
N GLN A 109 7.79 -20.82 0.37
CA GLN A 109 7.08 -21.88 -0.35
C GLN A 109 6.20 -21.36 -1.50
N GLY A 110 6.12 -20.04 -1.71
CA GLY A 110 5.30 -19.45 -2.76
C GLY A 110 3.80 -19.70 -2.56
N LEU A 111 3.34 -19.70 -1.30
CA LEU A 111 1.92 -19.76 -0.99
C LEU A 111 1.21 -18.47 -1.43
N SER A 112 -0.12 -18.45 -1.29
CA SER A 112 -0.90 -17.30 -1.73
C SER A 112 -0.46 -16.00 -1.01
N ILE A 113 -0.41 -14.90 -1.77
CA ILE A 113 -0.10 -13.56 -1.23
C ILE A 113 -0.95 -13.25 0.01
N GLY A 114 -2.22 -13.63 -0.01
CA GLY A 114 -3.14 -13.41 1.11
C GLY A 114 -2.67 -14.07 2.42
N ASN A 115 -2.13 -15.30 2.35
CA ASN A 115 -1.61 -16.00 3.54
C ASN A 115 -0.35 -15.32 4.08
N ILE A 116 0.57 -14.95 3.18
CA ILE A 116 1.81 -14.27 3.53
C ILE A 116 1.50 -12.94 4.24
N ILE A 117 0.66 -12.11 3.63
CA ILE A 117 0.26 -10.80 4.18
C ILE A 117 -0.46 -10.97 5.52
N LYS A 118 -1.40 -11.92 5.63
CA LYS A 118 -2.16 -12.15 6.86
C LYS A 118 -1.25 -12.55 8.03
N GLY A 119 -0.24 -13.38 7.80
CA GLY A 119 0.74 -13.75 8.83
C GLY A 119 1.53 -12.54 9.34
N TYR A 120 2.03 -11.70 8.43
CA TYR A 120 2.73 -10.45 8.80
C TYR A 120 1.81 -9.46 9.54
N GLN A 121 0.57 -9.28 9.07
CA GLN A 121 -0.41 -8.40 9.73
C GLN A 121 -0.75 -8.87 11.14
N ASN A 122 -1.06 -10.16 11.31
CA ASN A 122 -1.37 -10.73 12.63
C ASN A 122 -0.19 -10.56 13.59
N SER A 123 1.04 -10.82 13.12
CA SER A 123 2.25 -10.61 13.94
C SER A 123 2.42 -9.13 14.32
N ALA A 124 2.27 -8.23 13.35
CA ALA A 124 2.40 -6.78 13.56
C ALA A 124 1.37 -6.25 14.57
N GLU A 125 0.12 -6.70 14.49
CA GLU A 125 -0.95 -6.31 15.42
C GLU A 125 -0.63 -6.71 16.87
N ILE A 126 -0.08 -7.92 17.05
CA ILE A 126 0.33 -8.39 18.38
C ILE A 126 1.54 -7.59 18.89
N PHE A 127 2.59 -7.38 18.07
CA PHE A 127 3.71 -6.51 18.44
C PHE A 127 3.27 -5.08 18.77
N LEU A 128 2.32 -4.53 18.02
CA LEU A 128 1.77 -3.20 18.26
C LEU A 128 0.99 -3.13 19.57
N SER A 129 0.35 -4.23 19.99
CA SER A 129 -0.32 -4.31 21.30
C SER A 129 0.67 -4.33 22.48
N MET A 130 1.89 -4.81 22.24
CA MET A 130 3.00 -4.84 23.19
C MET A 130 3.89 -3.59 23.13
N ASP A 131 3.53 -2.63 22.27
CA ASP A 131 4.31 -1.41 22.03
C ASP A 131 5.74 -1.68 21.49
N ASP A 132 5.86 -2.77 20.72
CA ASP A 132 7.14 -3.27 20.20
C ASP A 132 7.43 -2.75 18.79
N SER A 133 8.64 -2.20 18.60
CA SER A 133 9.16 -1.71 17.32
C SER A 133 9.16 -2.75 16.18
N ARG A 134 9.15 -4.06 16.50
CA ARG A 134 9.05 -5.14 15.49
C ARG A 134 7.76 -5.08 14.67
N ALA A 135 6.72 -4.38 15.14
CA ALA A 135 5.51 -4.14 14.37
C ALA A 135 5.80 -3.44 13.03
N LEU A 136 6.67 -2.42 13.03
CA LEU A 136 7.07 -1.71 11.80
C LEU A 136 7.70 -2.67 10.79
N GLN A 137 8.62 -3.53 11.24
CA GLN A 137 9.32 -4.48 10.37
C GLN A 137 8.33 -5.45 9.71
N CYS A 138 7.35 -5.96 10.45
CA CYS A 138 6.31 -6.84 9.91
C CYS A 138 5.47 -6.12 8.83
N PHE A 139 5.09 -4.87 9.06
CA PHE A 139 4.37 -4.07 8.07
C PHE A 139 5.20 -3.78 6.81
N LEU A 140 6.50 -3.49 6.96
CA LEU A 140 7.41 -3.29 5.85
C LEU A 140 7.56 -4.57 5.01
N GLU A 141 7.71 -5.73 5.65
CA GLU A 141 7.75 -7.04 4.96
C GLU A 141 6.44 -7.28 4.18
N ALA A 142 5.27 -7.00 4.78
CA ALA A 142 3.99 -7.09 4.08
C ALA A 142 3.90 -6.15 2.85
N ILE A 143 4.37 -4.90 2.97
CA ILE A 143 4.40 -3.94 1.86
C ILE A 143 5.32 -4.44 0.74
N GLN A 144 6.50 -4.98 1.07
CA GLN A 144 7.42 -5.54 0.08
C GLN A 144 6.80 -6.71 -0.69
N ILE A 145 5.99 -7.56 -0.02
CA ILE A 145 5.27 -8.64 -0.70
C ILE A 145 4.27 -8.09 -1.71
N TYR A 146 3.52 -7.02 -1.40
CA TYR A 146 2.65 -6.38 -2.38
C TYR A 146 3.44 -5.82 -3.58
N VAL A 147 4.57 -5.14 -3.32
CA VAL A 147 5.42 -4.59 -4.40
C VAL A 147 5.99 -5.70 -5.29
N LYS A 148 6.51 -6.79 -4.69
CA LYS A 148 7.07 -7.97 -5.38
C LYS A 148 6.06 -8.60 -6.34
N HIS A 149 4.78 -8.57 -6.01
CA HIS A 149 3.71 -9.14 -6.83
C HIS A 149 3.00 -8.13 -7.74
N GLY A 150 3.50 -6.89 -7.84
CA GLY A 150 2.95 -5.85 -8.72
C GLY A 150 1.66 -5.18 -8.18
N GLU A 151 1.28 -5.45 -6.94
CA GLU A 151 0.09 -4.90 -6.29
C GLU A 151 0.35 -3.48 -5.73
N ILE A 152 0.89 -2.58 -6.56
CA ILE A 152 1.45 -1.29 -6.14
C ILE A 152 0.42 -0.39 -5.45
N LYS A 153 -0.82 -0.37 -5.95
CA LYS A 153 -1.89 0.45 -5.33
C LYS A 153 -2.21 -0.02 -3.91
N LEU A 154 -2.23 -1.34 -3.69
CA LEU A 154 -2.44 -1.91 -2.36
C LEU A 154 -1.22 -1.66 -1.45
N ALA A 155 0.00 -1.76 -1.99
CA ALA A 155 1.22 -1.41 -1.24
C ALA A 155 1.16 0.03 -0.72
N ILE A 156 0.84 0.99 -1.59
CA ILE A 156 0.70 2.41 -1.23
C ILE A 156 -0.41 2.60 -0.19
N GLN A 157 -1.60 2.03 -0.41
CA GLN A 157 -2.70 2.15 0.55
C GLN A 157 -2.30 1.64 1.94
N ASN A 158 -1.65 0.48 1.99
CA ASN A 158 -1.23 -0.14 3.24
C ASN A 158 -0.10 0.64 3.94
N CYS A 159 0.78 1.33 3.21
CA CYS A 159 1.74 2.26 3.82
C CYS A 159 1.03 3.30 4.71
N PHE A 160 -0.01 3.96 4.19
CA PHE A 160 -0.75 4.96 4.97
C PHE A 160 -1.61 4.35 6.07
N GLN A 161 -2.24 3.20 5.80
CA GLN A 161 -3.07 2.53 6.79
C GLN A 161 -2.24 2.04 7.98
N TYR A 162 -1.11 1.37 7.73
CA TYR A 162 -0.23 0.89 8.79
C TYR A 162 0.46 2.04 9.52
N GLY A 163 0.88 3.09 8.80
CA GLY A 163 1.41 4.30 9.42
C GLY A 163 0.43 4.90 10.42
N TYR A 164 -0.85 4.97 10.07
CA TYR A 164 -1.89 5.46 10.97
C TYR A 164 -2.11 4.55 12.19
N GLU A 165 -2.02 3.23 12.03
CA GLU A 165 -2.12 2.30 13.16
C GLU A 165 -0.93 2.46 14.13
N ILE A 166 0.29 2.62 13.62
CA ILE A 166 1.49 2.91 14.43
C ILE A 166 1.37 4.26 15.14
N GLU A 167 0.90 5.31 14.45
CA GLU A 167 0.80 6.67 15.00
C GLU A 167 -0.10 6.75 16.24
N LYS A 168 -1.06 5.83 16.39
CA LYS A 168 -1.90 5.72 17.61
C LYS A 168 -1.10 5.31 18.85
N ARG A 169 0.14 4.83 18.71
CA ARG A 169 1.05 4.45 19.79
C ARG A 169 2.09 5.55 20.01
N PRO A 170 2.02 6.32 21.12
CA PRO A 170 2.88 7.48 21.34
C PRO A 170 4.39 7.19 21.28
N SER A 171 4.82 6.01 21.73
CA SER A 171 6.22 5.55 21.73
C SER A 171 6.74 5.22 20.33
N LEU A 172 5.86 4.93 19.38
CA LEU A 172 6.21 4.52 18.01
C LEU A 172 5.86 5.58 16.96
N ILE A 173 5.43 6.79 17.36
CA ILE A 173 5.05 7.87 16.43
C ILE A 173 6.13 8.16 15.38
N GLN A 174 7.41 8.07 15.71
CA GLN A 174 8.49 8.33 14.74
C GLN A 174 8.53 7.28 13.62
N GLN A 175 8.07 6.05 13.89
CA GLN A 175 8.06 4.96 12.92
C GLN A 175 6.92 5.07 11.89
N SER A 176 5.83 5.77 12.20
CA SER A 176 4.75 5.97 11.22
C SER A 176 5.21 6.82 10.03
N GLU A 177 6.12 7.77 10.27
CA GLU A 177 6.70 8.63 9.23
C GLU A 177 7.47 7.82 8.18
N GLU A 178 8.13 6.72 8.59
CA GLU A 178 8.83 5.83 7.66
C GLU A 178 7.86 5.19 6.65
N LEU A 179 6.69 4.76 7.12
CA LEU A 179 5.65 4.18 6.27
C LEU A 179 5.03 5.24 5.35
N TYR A 180 4.75 6.45 5.85
CA TYR A 180 4.24 7.54 5.02
C TYR A 180 5.23 7.94 3.92
N THR A 181 6.50 8.10 4.28
CA THR A 181 7.59 8.37 3.33
C THR A 181 7.70 7.27 2.28
N LEU A 182 7.60 6.00 2.68
CA LEU A 182 7.61 4.87 1.75
C LEU A 182 6.42 4.91 0.77
N GLY A 183 5.22 5.19 1.28
CA GLY A 183 4.02 5.34 0.45
C GLY A 183 4.17 6.43 -0.60
N ASP A 184 4.71 7.59 -0.23
CA ASP A 184 4.98 8.69 -1.16
C ASP A 184 6.08 8.35 -2.17
N LYS A 185 7.14 7.66 -1.76
CA LYS A 185 8.18 7.16 -2.68
C LYS A 185 7.59 6.21 -3.72
N LEU A 186 6.79 5.22 -3.31
CA LEU A 186 6.14 4.27 -4.22
C LEU A 186 5.21 4.99 -5.21
N ARG A 187 4.49 6.02 -4.75
CA ARG A 187 3.64 6.83 -5.63
C ARG A 187 4.43 7.54 -6.73
N VAL A 188 5.52 8.19 -6.38
CA VAL A 188 6.39 8.88 -7.34
C VAL A 188 7.00 7.88 -8.32
N GLN A 189 7.54 6.76 -7.81
CA GLN A 189 8.18 5.72 -8.64
C GLN A 189 7.24 5.12 -9.69
N HIS A 190 5.95 4.95 -9.36
CA HIS A 190 4.97 4.35 -10.25
C HIS A 190 4.03 5.36 -10.92
N THR A 191 4.34 6.67 -10.84
CA THR A 191 3.52 7.75 -11.42
C THR A 191 2.04 7.71 -10.96
N ILE A 192 1.81 7.29 -9.72
CA ILE A 192 0.48 7.21 -9.11
C ILE A 192 0.21 8.52 -8.37
N PHE A 193 -0.52 9.41 -9.04
CA PHE A 193 -0.99 10.64 -8.43
C PHE A 193 -1.97 10.33 -7.31
N HIS A 194 -1.82 11.03 -6.18
CA HIS A 194 -2.81 10.95 -5.12
C HIS A 194 -4.04 11.72 -5.54
N SER A 195 -5.09 10.97 -5.87
CA SER A 195 -6.41 11.45 -5.50
C SER A 195 -6.53 11.20 -4.01
N CYS A 196 -6.31 12.23 -3.19
CA CYS A 196 -6.91 12.21 -1.86
C CYS A 196 -8.37 11.87 -2.14
N SER A 197 -8.87 10.76 -1.61
CA SER A 197 -10.31 10.57 -1.57
C SER A 197 -10.79 11.64 -0.60
N VAL A 198 -10.88 12.88 -1.11
CA VAL A 198 -11.67 13.95 -0.55
C VAL A 198 -13.03 13.29 -0.44
N ARG A 199 -13.33 12.77 0.76
CA ARG A 199 -14.58 12.08 1.01
C ARG A 199 -15.64 12.97 0.39
N PRO A 200 -16.46 12.48 -0.55
CA PRO A 200 -17.41 13.32 -1.25
C PRO A 200 -18.14 14.11 -0.18
N PHE A 201 -18.00 15.43 -0.25
CA PHE A 201 -18.44 16.34 0.79
C PHE A 201 -19.93 16.07 1.03
N LYS A 202 -20.25 15.37 2.11
CA LYS A 202 -21.65 15.12 2.49
C LYS A 202 -22.17 16.47 2.97
N LYS A 203 -22.91 17.16 2.11
CA LYS A 203 -23.54 18.48 2.39
C LYS A 203 -24.34 18.48 3.71
N GLY A 204 -24.81 17.31 4.16
CA GLY A 204 -25.49 17.14 5.45
C GLY A 204 -24.58 16.99 6.70
N TYR A 205 -23.31 16.61 6.54
CA TYR A 205 -22.38 16.39 7.68
C TYR A 205 -21.95 17.70 8.34
N TYR A 206 -22.00 18.80 7.59
CA TYR A 206 -21.57 20.13 8.01
C TYR A 206 -22.72 21.15 7.97
N LYS A 207 -23.95 20.73 8.28
CA LYS A 207 -25.03 21.70 8.53
C LYS A 207 -24.72 22.60 9.72
N ASP A 208 -23.94 22.09 10.66
CA ASP A 208 -23.48 22.82 11.82
C ASP A 208 -22.12 23.48 11.52
N VAL A 209 -22.16 24.77 11.20
CA VAL A 209 -20.98 25.61 10.96
C VAL A 209 -20.06 25.64 12.20
N LYS A 210 -20.63 25.50 13.40
CA LYS A 210 -19.86 25.45 14.64
C LYS A 210 -18.99 24.20 14.68
N ARG A 211 -19.56 23.04 14.34
CA ARG A 211 -18.84 21.77 14.27
C ARG A 211 -17.72 21.78 13.21
N VAL A 212 -17.95 22.41 12.05
CA VAL A 212 -16.89 22.61 11.03
C VAL A 212 -15.72 23.39 11.61
N ALA A 213 -16.02 24.48 12.32
CA ALA A 213 -15.01 25.33 12.92
C ALA A 213 -14.25 24.58 14.02
N GLU A 214 -14.96 23.85 14.88
CA GLU A 214 -14.37 22.99 15.91
C GLU A 214 -13.39 21.98 15.33
N ASP A 215 -13.78 21.24 14.29
CA ASP A 215 -12.90 20.26 13.64
C ASP A 215 -11.66 20.93 13.03
N LEU A 216 -11.82 22.10 12.40
CA LEU A 216 -10.70 22.86 11.80
C LEU A 216 -9.74 23.43 12.85
N PHE A 217 -10.28 23.98 13.93
CA PHE A 217 -9.50 24.63 14.99
C PHE A 217 -8.82 23.60 15.90
N LYS A 218 -9.46 22.46 16.16
CA LYS A 218 -8.85 21.33 16.88
C LYS A 218 -7.62 20.81 16.15
N LYS A 219 -7.67 20.74 14.82
CA LYS A 219 -6.51 20.36 13.99
C LYS A 219 -5.36 21.36 14.05
N GLN A 220 -5.63 22.61 14.42
CA GLN A 220 -4.64 23.68 14.56
C GLN A 220 -4.17 23.89 16.02
N GLY A 221 -4.63 23.05 16.96
CA GLY A 221 -4.31 23.19 18.39
C GLY A 221 -4.92 24.44 19.05
N VAL A 222 -5.96 25.02 18.44
CA VAL A 222 -6.64 26.20 18.97
C VAL A 222 -7.63 25.77 20.07
N THR A 223 -7.64 26.49 21.19
CA THR A 223 -8.44 26.14 22.37
C THR A 223 -9.94 26.40 22.16
N ASN A 224 -10.78 25.60 22.82
CA ASN A 224 -12.24 25.74 22.77
C ASN A 224 -12.72 27.14 23.20
N SER A 225 -11.99 27.81 24.10
CA SER A 225 -12.31 29.17 24.54
C SER A 225 -12.25 30.20 23.41
N PHE A 226 -11.33 30.04 22.44
CA PHE A 226 -11.26 30.91 21.27
C PHE A 226 -12.44 30.67 20.33
N ILE A 227 -12.82 29.40 20.17
CA ILE A 227 -13.97 28.99 19.34
C ILE A 227 -15.26 29.55 19.95
N GLU A 228 -15.47 29.38 21.26
CA GLU A 228 -16.61 29.94 21.98
C GLU A 228 -16.66 31.46 21.85
N THR A 229 -15.55 32.17 22.06
CA THR A 229 -15.48 33.62 21.87
C THR A 229 -15.83 34.05 20.43
N LEU A 230 -15.47 33.23 19.43
CA LEU A 230 -15.78 33.46 18.02
C LEU A 230 -17.29 33.33 17.75
N PHE A 231 -17.96 32.38 18.40
CA PHE A 231 -19.38 32.09 18.20
C PHE A 231 -20.32 32.86 19.15
N SER A 232 -19.84 33.35 20.29
CA SER A 232 -20.64 34.12 21.26
C SER A 232 -20.93 35.56 20.82
N ASN A 233 -20.23 36.10 19.81
CA ASN A 233 -20.25 37.53 19.48
C ASN A 233 -20.93 37.92 18.15
N SER A 234 -21.62 37.01 17.43
CA SER A 234 -22.34 37.43 16.21
C SER A 234 -23.46 36.51 15.74
N ASP A 235 -24.47 37.12 15.09
CA ASP A 235 -25.39 36.50 14.15
C ASP A 235 -24.61 35.97 12.93
N TRP A 236 -24.09 34.74 13.03
CA TRP A 236 -23.39 34.11 11.93
C TRP A 236 -24.39 33.58 10.90
N ASN A 237 -24.65 34.36 9.85
CA ASN A 237 -25.13 33.78 8.59
C ASN A 237 -23.96 33.16 7.81
N GLN A 238 -24.27 32.21 6.93
CA GLN A 238 -23.27 31.45 6.15
C GLN A 238 -22.31 32.35 5.35
N ASP A 239 -22.78 33.51 4.89
CA ASP A 239 -21.99 34.49 4.14
C ASP A 239 -20.91 35.17 4.99
N THR A 240 -21.23 35.47 6.25
CA THR A 240 -20.28 36.09 7.19
C THR A 240 -19.14 35.12 7.53
N PHE A 241 -19.44 33.82 7.63
CA PHE A 241 -18.45 32.76 7.80
C PHE A 241 -17.53 32.62 6.60
N ILE A 242 -18.08 32.59 5.38
CA ILE A 242 -17.29 32.48 4.15
C ILE A 242 -16.36 33.70 3.99
N ARG A 243 -16.86 34.92 4.27
CA ARG A 243 -16.08 36.15 4.16
C ARG A 243 -14.92 36.19 5.17
N LYS A 244 -15.18 35.88 6.45
CA LYS A 244 -14.13 35.82 7.48
C LYS A 244 -13.13 34.69 7.21
N LYS A 245 -13.56 33.50 6.77
CA LYS A 245 -12.67 32.39 6.39
C LYS A 245 -11.75 32.78 5.24
N ARG A 246 -12.26 33.48 4.22
CA ARG A 246 -11.46 33.99 3.10
C ARG A 246 -10.36 34.93 3.60
N ILE A 247 -10.69 35.86 4.50
CA ILE A 247 -9.72 36.79 5.11
C ILE A 247 -8.66 36.03 5.92
N THR A 248 -9.06 35.08 6.78
CA THR A 248 -8.13 34.32 7.62
C THR A 248 -7.21 33.42 6.79
N MET A 249 -7.75 32.73 5.78
CA MET A 249 -6.97 31.89 4.86
C MET A 249 -5.97 32.72 4.05
N SER A 250 -6.39 33.89 3.53
CA SER A 250 -5.47 34.83 2.86
C SER A 250 -4.35 35.28 3.79
N ASN A 251 -4.66 35.57 5.07
CA ASN A 251 -3.65 35.98 6.04
C ASN A 251 -2.69 34.86 6.43
N ILE A 252 -3.15 33.60 6.52
CA ILE A 252 -2.29 32.43 6.75
C ILE A 252 -1.39 32.20 5.54
N ALA A 253 -1.94 32.20 4.33
CA ALA A 253 -1.16 32.05 3.10
C ALA A 253 -0.11 33.17 2.95
N ILE A 254 -0.42 34.41 3.34
CA ILE A 254 0.54 35.51 3.38
C ILE A 254 1.64 35.28 4.42
N LYS A 255 1.32 34.71 5.59
CA LYS A 255 2.31 34.37 6.61
C LYS A 255 3.23 33.23 6.17
N ASP A 256 2.68 32.19 5.57
CA ASP A 256 3.44 31.04 5.07
C ASP A 256 4.34 31.44 3.90
N ALA A 257 3.85 32.29 2.99
CA ALA A 257 4.65 32.88 1.92
C ALA A 257 5.81 33.72 2.48
N LYS A 258 5.56 34.56 3.51
CA LYS A 258 6.61 35.34 4.18
C LYS A 258 7.62 34.46 4.93
N TYR A 259 7.16 33.35 5.52
CA TYR A 259 8.03 32.37 6.16
C TYR A 259 8.93 31.69 5.14
N MET A 260 8.36 31.19 4.03
CA MET A 260 9.13 30.58 2.94
C MET A 260 10.13 31.57 2.32
N GLN A 261 9.74 32.84 2.10
CA GLN A 261 10.65 33.88 1.63
C GLN A 261 11.84 34.10 2.58
N ARG A 262 11.62 34.09 3.90
CA ARG A 262 12.70 34.22 4.89
C ARG A 262 13.61 33.00 4.94
N THR A 263 13.03 31.81 4.78
CA THR A 263 13.80 30.55 4.73
C THR A 263 14.68 30.55 3.47
N ILE A 264 14.12 30.87 2.30
CA ILE A 264 14.88 31.01 1.04
C ILE A 264 15.96 32.09 1.16
N ALA A 265 15.66 33.26 1.75
CA ALA A 265 16.65 34.32 1.96
C ALA A 265 17.81 33.90 2.88
N LYS A 266 17.55 33.03 3.87
CA LYS A 266 18.61 32.45 4.71
C LYS A 266 19.44 31.42 3.95
N SER A 267 18.79 30.57 3.15
CA SER A 267 19.44 29.52 2.34
C SER A 267 20.28 30.08 1.19
N THR A 268 19.89 31.22 0.62
CA THR A 268 20.57 31.85 -0.54
C THR A 268 21.81 32.65 -0.15
N SER A 269 22.10 32.82 1.14
CA SER A 269 23.37 33.42 1.60
C SER A 269 24.62 32.56 1.31
N GLN A 270 24.45 31.35 0.78
CA GLN A 270 25.52 30.40 0.48
C GLN A 270 25.48 29.84 -0.96
N ILE A 271 24.61 30.36 -1.83
CA ILE A 271 24.35 29.79 -3.17
C ILE A 271 24.75 30.82 -4.25
N SER A 272 25.33 30.34 -5.36
CA SER A 272 25.77 31.22 -6.44
C SER A 272 24.56 31.88 -7.14
N PRO A 273 24.69 33.12 -7.67
CA PRO A 273 23.60 33.81 -8.35
C PRO A 273 22.99 33.06 -9.53
N HIS A 274 23.73 32.12 -10.13
CA HIS A 274 23.28 31.29 -11.25
C HIS A 274 22.23 30.26 -10.82
N ASP A 275 22.39 29.65 -9.64
CA ASP A 275 21.50 28.57 -9.15
C ASP A 275 20.18 29.14 -8.58
N VAL A 276 20.17 30.43 -8.22
CA VAL A 276 18.97 31.15 -7.75
C VAL A 276 17.98 31.37 -8.89
N ALA A 277 18.45 31.57 -10.12
CA ALA A 277 17.57 31.77 -11.28
C ALA A 277 16.78 30.51 -11.64
N GLU A 278 17.39 29.33 -11.50
CA GLU A 278 16.77 28.03 -11.80
C GLU A 278 15.70 27.67 -10.73
N LEU A 279 15.96 27.97 -9.46
CA LEU A 279 15.01 27.79 -8.35
C LEU A 279 13.76 28.68 -8.47
N ILE A 280 13.91 29.93 -8.94
CA ILE A 280 12.79 30.84 -9.18
C ILE A 280 11.92 30.33 -10.34
N GLN A 281 12.53 29.75 -11.37
CA GLN A 281 11.83 29.21 -12.54
C GLN A 281 10.99 27.96 -12.19
N VAL A 282 11.46 27.10 -11.29
CA VAL A 282 10.70 25.95 -10.78
C VAL A 282 9.55 26.39 -9.87
N SER A 283 9.74 27.44 -9.05
CA SER A 283 8.70 27.97 -8.16
C SER A 283 7.52 28.60 -8.91
N MET A 284 7.72 29.17 -10.09
CA MET A 284 6.65 29.79 -10.89
C MET A 284 5.72 28.77 -11.56
N CYS A 285 6.13 27.50 -11.68
CA CYS A 285 5.29 26.41 -12.18
C CYS A 285 4.27 25.89 -11.15
N PHE A 286 4.34 26.33 -9.89
CA PHE A 286 3.42 25.91 -8.81
C PHE A 286 2.41 26.99 -8.37
N ALA A 287 2.31 28.10 -9.11
CA ALA A 287 1.25 29.08 -8.84
C ALA A 287 -0.13 28.52 -9.25
N PRO A 288 -1.13 28.50 -8.36
CA PRO A 288 -2.47 28.06 -8.73
C PRO A 288 -3.10 29.05 -9.72
N THR A 289 -3.54 28.54 -10.86
CA THR A 289 -4.39 29.26 -11.82
C THR A 289 -5.62 29.80 -11.09
N VAL A 290 -5.70 31.12 -10.96
CA VAL A 290 -6.86 31.81 -10.41
C VAL A 290 -8.02 31.61 -11.39
N TYR A 291 -9.00 30.79 -11.02
CA TYR A 291 -10.25 30.69 -11.75
C TYR A 291 -10.98 32.05 -11.68
N LYS A 292 -11.05 32.75 -12.82
CA LYS A 292 -12.05 33.80 -13.03
C LYS A 292 -13.41 33.14 -13.15
N ILE A 293 -14.26 33.31 -12.15
CA ILE A 293 -15.70 33.06 -12.29
C ILE A 293 -16.29 34.35 -12.83
N ASN A 294 -16.73 34.35 -14.09
CA ASN A 294 -17.56 35.42 -14.63
C ASN A 294 -18.89 35.40 -13.88
N THR A 295 -19.25 36.56 -13.34
CA THR A 295 -20.53 36.87 -12.69
C THR A 295 -21.71 36.68 -13.62
#